data_AF-A0A091LU91-F1
#
_entry.id   AF-A0A091LU91-F1
#
_cell.length_a   1.000
_cell.length_b   1.000
_cell.length_c   1.000
_cell.angle_alpha   90.00
_cell.angle_beta   90.00
_cell.angle_gamma   90.00
#
_symmetry.space_group_name_H-M   'P 1'
#
loop_
_entity.id
_entity.type
_entity.pdbx_description
1 polymer ?
#
loop_
_entity_poly.entity_id
_entity_poly.type
_entity_poly.pdbx_seq_one_letter_code
_entity_poly.pdbx_strand_id
1 'polypeptide(L)'
;VRVFTFSVGQHNYDKGPIQWMACENKGYYYEIPSIGAIRINTQEYLDVLGRPMVLAGEKAKQVQWTNVYLDALELGLVITGTLPVFNLTKEQNEKNQLILGVMGVDVSLEDIKKLTPRFTLCPNGYYFAIDPNGYVLLHPNLQPKQIGVGIPKVKLRKRRPNVQNPKSQEPVTLDFLDAELENDIKVEIRKKMIDGESGEKTFETLVKSQDERYIDKGNRTYTWTAVNGTDYSLALVLPSYSFYYIKAKIEEPITQARCKYYEDSETLKLDHFDEAGYTFIAPREYCNDVKKSENNTEFLLNFNEFIDRNTPSSPSCNTDMVIRVLLDAGFTNELAQNYWSKLSLDGVVAQFVVTDGGITRVFPKRAGEDWLENAETYEVSFYKRSLDNDNYIFTAPYYNKSGANSYETGIMVSKAVEITINGKHLKPAVVGIKIDATSWMENFTKTTIKSLCNSEICGCERNSMHVDCVILDDGGFLLMSNRDEYTQQIGRFFGEIDPGLMRNLINMSLYAFNKSYDYQSVCDPEEEPKQGAGLRSAYVPTITDILHLGWWASAAAW
;
A
#
# COMPACT_ATOMS: atom_id res chain seq x y z
N VAL A 1 -24.41 -36.13 -4.01
CA VAL A 1 -22.96 -36.22 -4.27
C VAL A 1 -22.75 -36.61 -5.73
N ARG A 2 -21.71 -36.11 -6.39
CA ARG A 2 -21.29 -36.57 -7.73
C ARG A 2 -19.88 -37.16 -7.61
N VAL A 3 -19.62 -38.28 -8.28
CA VAL A 3 -18.30 -38.94 -8.24
C VAL A 3 -17.66 -38.87 -9.61
N PHE A 4 -16.48 -38.25 -9.69
CA PHE A 4 -15.66 -38.18 -10.88
C PHE A 4 -14.47 -39.11 -10.73
N THR A 5 -14.18 -39.91 -11.74
CA THR A 5 -13.09 -40.89 -11.70
C THR A 5 -12.10 -40.62 -12.82
N PHE A 6 -10.81 -40.56 -12.48
CA PHE A 6 -9.72 -40.29 -13.41
C PHE A 6 -8.82 -41.52 -13.55
N SER A 7 -8.59 -41.96 -14.79
CA SER A 7 -7.59 -42.99 -15.11
C SER A 7 -6.33 -42.29 -15.60
N VAL A 8 -5.23 -42.39 -14.84
CA VAL A 8 -4.01 -41.60 -15.08
C VAL A 8 -2.84 -42.48 -15.49
N GLY A 9 -2.13 -42.06 -16.53
CA GLY A 9 -0.97 -42.74 -17.07
C GLY A 9 -1.33 -43.90 -18.01
N GLN A 10 -0.31 -44.45 -18.65
CA GLN A 10 -0.48 -45.59 -19.53
C GLN A 10 -0.39 -46.88 -18.70
N HIS A 11 -1.52 -47.58 -18.57
CA HIS A 11 -1.62 -48.82 -17.81
C HIS A 11 -2.61 -49.79 -18.44
N ASN A 12 -2.45 -51.08 -18.11
CA ASN A 12 -3.33 -52.15 -18.57
C ASN A 12 -4.34 -52.59 -17.50
N TYR A 13 -4.43 -51.88 -16.36
CA TYR A 13 -5.46 -52.16 -15.35
C TYR A 13 -6.87 -51.94 -15.92
N ASP A 14 -7.83 -52.73 -15.43
CA ASP A 14 -9.23 -52.64 -15.83
C ASP A 14 -9.86 -51.31 -15.42
N LYS A 15 -10.52 -50.65 -16.39
CA LYS A 15 -11.19 -49.36 -16.26
C LYS A 15 -12.71 -49.51 -16.03
N GLY A 16 -13.27 -50.70 -16.19
CA GLY A 16 -14.71 -50.96 -16.05
C GLY A 16 -15.28 -50.55 -14.68
N PRO A 17 -14.65 -50.92 -13.55
CA PRO A 17 -15.15 -50.55 -12.23
C PRO A 17 -15.18 -49.03 -11.98
N ILE A 18 -14.15 -48.30 -12.41
CA ILE A 18 -14.09 -46.84 -12.22
C ILE A 18 -15.10 -46.12 -13.12
N GLN A 19 -15.32 -46.60 -14.34
CA GLN A 19 -16.39 -46.09 -15.20
C GLN A 19 -17.77 -46.33 -14.59
N TRP A 20 -18.01 -47.52 -14.04
CA TRP A 20 -19.26 -47.85 -13.35
C TRP A 20 -19.51 -46.91 -12.15
N MET A 21 -18.48 -46.64 -11.35
CA MET A 21 -18.59 -45.70 -10.22
C MET A 21 -19.00 -44.29 -10.67
N ALA A 22 -18.42 -43.76 -11.76
CA ALA A 22 -18.79 -42.44 -12.27
C ALA A 22 -20.23 -42.41 -12.80
N CYS A 23 -20.64 -43.44 -13.54
CA CYS A 23 -21.99 -43.56 -14.10
C CYS A 23 -23.07 -43.62 -13.02
N GLU A 24 -22.90 -44.48 -12.01
CA GLU A 24 -23.88 -44.67 -10.94
C GLU A 24 -24.10 -43.38 -10.12
N ASN A 25 -23.05 -42.57 -9.98
CA ASN A 25 -23.05 -41.35 -9.18
C ASN A 25 -23.26 -40.07 -9.99
N LYS A 26 -23.72 -40.16 -11.25
CA LYS A 26 -24.01 -38.99 -12.12
C LYS A 26 -22.84 -38.01 -12.24
N GLY A 27 -21.61 -38.52 -12.22
CA GLY A 27 -20.40 -37.75 -12.48
C GLY A 27 -19.92 -37.96 -13.90
N TYR A 28 -18.61 -38.12 -14.06
CA TYR A 28 -17.99 -38.35 -15.36
C TYR A 28 -16.65 -39.07 -15.23
N TYR A 29 -16.23 -39.70 -16.32
CA TYR A 29 -14.98 -40.44 -16.44
C TYR A 29 -14.01 -39.69 -17.36
N TYR A 30 -12.76 -39.54 -16.94
CA TYR A 30 -11.71 -38.89 -17.72
C TYR A 30 -10.44 -39.74 -17.78
N GLU A 31 -9.76 -39.73 -18.93
CA GLU A 31 -8.46 -40.37 -19.11
C GLU A 31 -7.35 -39.33 -19.29
N ILE A 32 -6.28 -39.47 -18.51
CA ILE A 32 -5.10 -38.58 -18.57
C ILE A 32 -3.87 -39.43 -18.94
N PRO A 33 -3.62 -39.67 -20.24
CA PRO A 33 -2.49 -40.50 -20.67
C PRO A 33 -1.14 -39.77 -20.60
N SER A 34 -1.14 -38.43 -20.63
CA SER A 34 0.07 -37.61 -20.72
C SER A 34 -0.09 -36.25 -20.04
N ILE A 35 1.02 -35.54 -19.85
CA ILE A 35 1.04 -34.19 -19.24
C ILE A 35 0.20 -33.19 -20.06
N GLY A 36 0.21 -33.30 -21.39
CA GLY A 36 -0.58 -32.43 -22.27
C GLY A 36 -2.09 -32.59 -22.10
N ALA A 37 -2.54 -33.78 -21.68
CA ALA A 37 -3.95 -34.07 -21.43
C ALA A 37 -4.45 -33.59 -20.06
N ILE A 38 -3.56 -33.21 -19.14
CA ILE A 38 -3.94 -32.76 -17.79
C ILE A 38 -4.82 -31.52 -17.89
N ARG A 39 -4.32 -30.48 -18.57
CA ARG A 39 -4.96 -29.14 -18.60
C ARG A 39 -6.43 -29.18 -19.04
N ILE A 40 -6.75 -29.99 -20.04
CA ILE A 40 -8.10 -30.07 -20.63
C ILE A 40 -9.02 -30.88 -19.69
N ASN A 41 -8.62 -32.11 -19.35
CA ASN A 41 -9.45 -33.03 -18.58
C ASN A 41 -9.70 -32.55 -17.13
N THR A 42 -8.78 -31.80 -16.54
CA THR A 42 -8.99 -31.25 -15.18
C THR A 42 -9.94 -30.06 -15.14
N GLN A 43 -10.32 -29.50 -16.29
CA GLN A 43 -11.25 -28.36 -16.39
C GLN A 43 -12.65 -28.77 -16.89
N GLU A 44 -12.76 -29.85 -17.67
CA GLU A 44 -14.00 -30.32 -18.30
C GLU A 44 -15.12 -30.73 -17.33
N TYR A 45 -14.83 -30.98 -16.05
CA TYR A 45 -15.85 -31.32 -15.07
C TYR A 45 -16.90 -30.21 -14.89
N LEU A 46 -16.55 -28.96 -15.23
CA LEU A 46 -17.46 -27.82 -15.20
C LEU A 46 -18.63 -27.98 -16.17
N ASP A 47 -18.47 -28.66 -17.31
CA ASP A 47 -19.55 -28.93 -18.26
C ASP A 47 -20.64 -29.82 -17.65
N VAL A 48 -20.23 -30.73 -16.76
CA VAL A 48 -21.15 -31.60 -16.04
C VAL A 48 -21.85 -30.80 -14.93
N LEU A 49 -21.11 -29.97 -14.20
CA LEU A 49 -21.65 -29.10 -13.14
C LEU A 49 -22.60 -28.01 -13.68
N GLY A 50 -22.40 -27.54 -14.90
CA GLY A 50 -23.24 -26.52 -15.54
C GLY A 50 -24.63 -27.01 -15.96
N ARG A 51 -24.86 -28.32 -16.09
CA ARG A 51 -26.14 -28.86 -16.62
C ARG A 51 -27.39 -28.40 -15.85
N PRO A 52 -27.44 -28.45 -14.50
CA PRO A 52 -28.59 -27.96 -13.75
C PRO A 52 -28.81 -26.45 -13.90
N MET A 53 -27.73 -25.68 -14.09
CA MET A 53 -27.77 -24.24 -14.30
C MET A 53 -28.45 -23.91 -15.64
N VAL A 54 -28.09 -24.61 -16.73
CA VAL A 54 -28.75 -24.47 -18.04
C VAL A 54 -30.23 -24.81 -17.96
N LEU A 55 -30.58 -25.87 -17.23
CA LEU A 55 -31.97 -26.30 -17.04
C LEU A 55 -32.81 -25.33 -16.20
N ALA A 56 -32.20 -24.53 -15.33
CA ALA A 56 -32.87 -23.49 -14.56
C ALA A 56 -33.31 -22.28 -15.42
N GLY A 57 -32.81 -22.19 -16.66
CA GLY A 57 -33.24 -21.18 -17.63
C GLY A 57 -32.91 -19.75 -17.17
N GLU A 58 -33.86 -18.83 -17.31
CA GLU A 58 -33.65 -17.41 -17.01
C GLU A 58 -33.25 -17.14 -15.55
N LYS A 59 -33.68 -17.99 -14.60
CA LYS A 59 -33.32 -17.84 -13.18
C LYS A 59 -31.83 -17.96 -12.92
N ALA A 60 -31.10 -18.69 -13.78
CA ALA A 60 -29.65 -18.86 -13.68
C ALA A 60 -28.85 -17.74 -14.38
N LYS A 61 -29.51 -16.86 -15.13
CA LYS A 61 -28.87 -15.71 -15.78
C LYS A 61 -28.76 -14.54 -14.80
N GLN A 62 -27.86 -14.68 -13.84
CA GLN A 62 -27.51 -13.62 -12.89
C GLN A 62 -26.09 -13.17 -13.18
N VAL A 63 -25.86 -11.85 -13.16
CA VAL A 63 -24.51 -11.30 -13.29
C VAL A 63 -23.75 -11.60 -12.01
N GLN A 64 -22.57 -12.20 -12.15
CA GLN A 64 -21.65 -12.43 -11.04
C GLN A 64 -20.35 -11.69 -11.27
N TRP A 65 -19.81 -11.09 -10.23
CA TRP A 65 -18.54 -10.38 -10.28
C TRP A 65 -17.42 -11.28 -9.77
N THR A 66 -16.29 -11.27 -10.48
CA THR A 66 -15.09 -11.96 -10.01
C THR A 66 -14.40 -11.19 -8.88
N ASN A 67 -13.52 -11.86 -8.15
CA ASN A 67 -12.52 -11.19 -7.31
C ASN A 67 -11.62 -10.28 -8.16
N VAL A 68 -10.91 -9.36 -7.51
CA VAL A 68 -9.91 -8.52 -8.17
C VAL A 68 -8.79 -9.38 -8.73
N TYR A 69 -8.39 -9.15 -9.98
CA TYR A 69 -7.25 -9.83 -10.59
C TYR A 69 -6.52 -8.91 -11.57
N LEU A 70 -5.32 -9.32 -12.00
CA LEU A 70 -4.55 -8.60 -13.01
C LEU A 70 -5.02 -8.97 -14.41
N ASP A 71 -5.42 -7.97 -15.18
CA ASP A 71 -5.88 -8.16 -16.55
C ASP A 71 -4.78 -8.81 -17.43
N ALA A 72 -5.21 -9.71 -18.31
CA ALA A 72 -4.36 -10.42 -19.24
C ALA A 72 -3.77 -9.50 -20.33
N LEU A 73 -4.44 -8.38 -20.63
CA LEU A 73 -3.96 -7.35 -21.57
C LEU A 73 -3.23 -6.19 -20.87
N GLU A 74 -2.85 -6.39 -19.60
CA GLU A 74 -2.06 -5.44 -18.80
C GLU A 74 -2.79 -4.10 -18.53
N LEU A 75 -4.13 -4.07 -18.52
CA LEU A 75 -4.89 -2.88 -18.10
C LEU A 75 -4.68 -2.52 -16.62
N GLY A 76 -4.28 -3.49 -15.80
CA GLY A 76 -4.07 -3.34 -14.36
C GLY A 76 -5.01 -4.22 -13.54
N LEU A 77 -5.42 -3.75 -12.37
CA LEU A 77 -6.39 -4.47 -11.53
C LEU A 77 -7.81 -4.26 -12.07
N VAL A 78 -8.52 -5.36 -12.30
CA VAL A 78 -9.89 -5.38 -12.83
C VAL A 78 -10.79 -6.36 -12.07
N ILE A 79 -12.10 -6.17 -12.22
CA ILE A 79 -13.13 -7.17 -11.92
C ILE A 79 -13.96 -7.42 -13.18
N THR A 80 -14.45 -8.65 -13.36
CA THR A 80 -15.26 -9.02 -14.53
C THR A 80 -16.67 -9.37 -14.09
N GLY A 81 -17.65 -8.69 -14.70
CA GLY A 81 -19.05 -9.10 -14.63
C GLY A 81 -19.30 -10.21 -15.64
N THR A 82 -19.69 -11.39 -15.17
CA THR A 82 -19.86 -12.59 -16.00
C THR A 82 -21.33 -12.99 -16.15
N LEU A 83 -21.69 -13.52 -17.32
CA LEU A 83 -23.01 -14.08 -17.59
C LEU A 83 -22.92 -15.33 -18.49
N PRO A 84 -23.54 -16.47 -18.12
CA PRO A 84 -23.49 -17.67 -18.92
C PRO A 84 -24.41 -17.60 -20.15
N VAL A 85 -23.93 -18.11 -21.29
CA VAL A 85 -24.70 -18.20 -22.53
C VAL A 85 -25.12 -19.65 -22.76
N PHE A 86 -26.41 -19.89 -22.85
CA PHE A 86 -26.98 -21.24 -23.00
C PHE A 86 -27.21 -21.59 -24.46
N ASN A 87 -27.00 -22.86 -24.81
CA ASN A 87 -27.40 -23.38 -26.10
C ASN A 87 -28.92 -23.66 -26.10
N LEU A 88 -29.68 -22.90 -26.89
CA LEU A 88 -31.15 -22.98 -26.93
C LEU A 88 -31.69 -23.78 -28.12
N THR A 89 -30.82 -24.38 -28.96
CA THR A 89 -31.31 -25.23 -30.05
C THR A 89 -32.03 -26.46 -29.48
N LYS A 90 -33.24 -26.71 -30.00
CA LYS A 90 -34.05 -27.87 -29.66
C LYS A 90 -33.98 -28.86 -30.82
N GLU A 91 -33.22 -29.93 -30.66
CA GLU A 91 -33.40 -31.13 -31.49
C GLU A 91 -34.53 -31.99 -30.91
N GLN A 92 -35.26 -32.69 -31.77
CA GLN A 92 -36.58 -33.27 -31.48
C GLN A 92 -36.59 -34.31 -30.34
N ASN A 93 -35.44 -34.75 -29.81
CA ASN A 93 -35.35 -35.70 -28.69
C ASN A 93 -34.23 -35.42 -27.66
N GLU A 94 -33.43 -34.35 -27.80
CA GLU A 94 -32.37 -34.03 -26.84
C GLU A 94 -32.46 -32.56 -26.39
N LYS A 95 -32.57 -32.34 -25.07
CA LYS A 95 -32.37 -31.01 -24.49
C LYS A 95 -30.88 -30.77 -24.42
N ASN A 96 -30.36 -29.76 -25.10
CA ASN A 96 -28.99 -29.31 -24.92
C ASN A 96 -28.81 -28.80 -23.48
N GLN A 97 -27.89 -29.44 -22.72
CA GLN A 97 -27.65 -29.15 -21.30
C GLN A 97 -26.31 -28.45 -21.06
N LEU A 98 -25.65 -28.00 -22.12
CA LEU A 98 -24.35 -27.36 -22.04
C LEU A 98 -24.47 -25.85 -22.31
N ILE A 99 -23.54 -25.11 -21.73
CA ILE A 99 -23.34 -23.71 -22.04
C ILE A 99 -22.59 -23.60 -23.38
N LEU A 100 -22.87 -22.55 -24.16
CA LEU A 100 -22.03 -22.18 -25.30
C LEU A 100 -20.71 -21.54 -24.84
N GLY A 101 -20.76 -20.87 -23.69
CA GLY A 101 -19.64 -20.17 -23.08
C GLY A 101 -20.12 -19.17 -22.03
N VAL A 102 -19.21 -18.28 -21.61
CA VAL A 102 -19.46 -17.21 -20.66
C VAL A 102 -19.07 -15.89 -21.31
N MET A 103 -19.93 -14.89 -21.24
CA MET A 103 -19.58 -13.51 -21.62
C MET A 103 -19.11 -12.76 -20.38
N GLY A 104 -18.07 -11.95 -20.55
CA GLY A 104 -17.50 -11.12 -19.49
C GLY A 104 -17.37 -9.67 -19.95
N VAL A 105 -17.51 -8.74 -19.01
CA VAL A 105 -17.17 -7.33 -19.19
C VAL A 105 -16.32 -6.86 -18.01
N ASP A 106 -15.20 -6.22 -18.31
CA ASP A 106 -14.24 -5.78 -17.30
C ASP A 106 -14.57 -4.36 -16.82
N VAL A 107 -14.35 -4.14 -15.53
CA VAL A 107 -14.37 -2.83 -14.89
C VAL A 107 -13.02 -2.63 -14.22
N SER A 108 -12.31 -1.57 -14.63
CA SER A 108 -11.04 -1.19 -14.00
C SER A 108 -11.28 -0.63 -12.60
N LEU A 109 -10.41 -0.99 -11.66
CA LEU A 109 -10.42 -0.40 -10.33
C LEU A 109 -10.15 1.11 -10.36
N GLU A 110 -9.50 1.62 -11.41
CA GLU A 110 -9.32 3.07 -11.60
C GLU A 110 -10.63 3.79 -11.87
N ASP A 111 -11.56 3.18 -12.61
CA ASP A 111 -12.88 3.75 -12.87
C ASP A 111 -13.73 3.77 -11.60
N ILE A 112 -13.62 2.74 -10.76
CA ILE A 112 -14.26 2.72 -9.42
C ILE A 112 -13.66 3.81 -8.53
N LYS A 113 -12.33 4.00 -8.55
CA LYS A 113 -11.65 5.05 -7.77
C LYS A 113 -12.13 6.46 -8.14
N LYS A 114 -12.48 6.71 -9.41
CA LYS A 114 -13.04 8.00 -9.86
C LYS A 114 -14.42 8.30 -9.25
N LEU A 115 -15.20 7.26 -8.90
CA LEU A 115 -16.49 7.41 -8.21
C LEU A 115 -16.33 7.70 -6.71
N THR A 116 -15.14 7.51 -6.14
CA THR A 116 -14.81 7.72 -4.73
C THR A 116 -13.78 8.85 -4.56
N PRO A 117 -14.14 10.12 -4.78
CA PRO A 117 -13.20 11.24 -4.73
C PRO A 117 -12.65 11.44 -3.32
N ARG A 118 -11.32 11.47 -3.19
CA ARG A 118 -10.64 11.62 -1.89
C ARG A 118 -10.21 13.04 -1.57
N PHE A 119 -10.13 13.93 -2.55
CA PHE A 119 -9.57 15.29 -2.37
C PHE A 119 -10.43 16.23 -1.51
N THR A 120 -11.69 15.85 -1.28
CA THR A 120 -12.56 16.54 -0.30
C THR A 120 -12.38 15.98 1.11
N LEU A 121 -11.73 14.82 1.22
CA LEU A 121 -11.36 14.19 2.48
C LEU A 121 -9.94 14.64 2.84
N CYS A 122 -9.66 14.75 4.13
CA CYS A 122 -8.29 14.89 4.63
C CYS A 122 -7.43 13.68 4.21
N PRO A 123 -6.08 13.76 4.14
CA PRO A 123 -5.21 12.64 3.76
C PRO A 123 -5.35 11.35 4.57
N ASN A 124 -5.86 11.48 5.79
CA ASN A 124 -6.13 10.36 6.68
C ASN A 124 -7.52 9.74 6.45
N GLY A 125 -8.37 10.34 5.62
CA GLY A 125 -9.68 9.82 5.23
C GLY A 125 -9.62 9.01 3.94
N TYR A 126 -10.31 7.88 3.89
CA TYR A 126 -10.32 7.01 2.72
C TYR A 126 -11.59 6.17 2.63
N TYR A 127 -11.90 5.74 1.42
CA TYR A 127 -12.92 4.74 1.14
C TYR A 127 -12.29 3.35 1.12
N PHE A 128 -13.04 2.36 1.57
CA PHE A 128 -12.76 0.97 1.28
C PHE A 128 -14.03 0.21 0.93
N ALA A 129 -13.91 -0.85 0.15
CA ALA A 129 -15.03 -1.71 -0.23
C ALA A 129 -14.62 -3.16 -0.07
N ILE A 130 -15.55 -3.99 0.40
CA ILE A 130 -15.34 -5.43 0.60
C ILE A 130 -16.39 -6.26 -0.14
N ASP A 131 -15.99 -7.47 -0.53
CA ASP A 131 -16.89 -8.51 -1.01
C ASP A 131 -17.53 -9.29 0.16
N PRO A 132 -18.49 -10.21 -0.11
CA PRO A 132 -19.09 -11.07 0.91
C PRO A 132 -18.12 -12.05 1.60
N ASN A 133 -16.92 -12.24 1.04
CA ASN A 133 -15.88 -13.07 1.65
C ASN A 133 -14.98 -12.25 2.59
N GLY A 134 -15.05 -10.92 2.51
CA GLY A 134 -14.23 -9.95 3.24
C GLY A 134 -12.96 -9.49 2.51
N TYR A 135 -12.79 -9.87 1.24
CA TYR A 135 -11.71 -9.38 0.39
C TYR A 135 -11.95 -7.93 -0.02
N VAL A 136 -10.90 -7.12 -0.03
CA VAL A 136 -10.97 -5.71 -0.41
C VAL A 136 -11.05 -5.55 -1.93
N LEU A 137 -12.10 -4.88 -2.39
CA LEU A 137 -12.25 -4.40 -3.76
C LEU A 137 -11.52 -3.06 -3.96
N LEU A 138 -11.60 -2.20 -2.95
CA LEU A 138 -11.01 -0.86 -2.93
C LEU A 138 -10.35 -0.66 -1.57
N HIS A 139 -9.06 -0.32 -1.53
CA HIS A 139 -8.36 0.06 -0.30
C HIS A 139 -7.06 0.82 -0.65
N PRO A 140 -6.61 1.80 0.16
CA PRO A 140 -5.32 2.48 -0.09
C PRO A 140 -4.11 1.54 -0.11
N ASN A 141 -4.10 0.50 0.74
CA ASN A 141 -3.01 -0.47 0.82
C ASN A 141 -3.08 -1.58 -0.25
N LEU A 142 -4.12 -1.62 -1.09
CA LEU A 142 -4.22 -2.61 -2.17
C LEU A 142 -3.33 -2.19 -3.35
N GLN A 143 -2.29 -2.97 -3.61
CA GLN A 143 -1.34 -2.74 -4.71
C GLN A 143 -1.62 -3.63 -5.92
N PRO A 144 -1.13 -3.27 -7.13
CA PRO A 144 -1.19 -4.13 -8.32
C PRO A 144 -0.34 -5.41 -8.24
N LYS A 145 0.44 -5.58 -7.18
CA LYS A 145 1.28 -6.77 -7.00
C LYS A 145 0.43 -7.96 -6.57
N GLN A 146 0.87 -9.14 -6.96
CA GLN A 146 0.23 -10.37 -6.52
C GLN A 146 0.48 -10.64 -5.05
N ILE A 147 -0.41 -11.41 -4.45
CA ILE A 147 -0.31 -11.86 -3.06
C ILE A 147 0.65 -13.04 -3.01
N GLY A 148 1.73 -12.90 -2.25
CA GLY A 148 2.75 -13.91 -2.07
C GLY A 148 2.34 -14.96 -1.03
N VAL A 149 2.60 -16.23 -1.33
CA VAL A 149 2.38 -17.34 -0.40
C VAL A 149 3.72 -18.02 -0.09
N GLY A 150 4.15 -17.90 1.16
CA GLY A 150 5.42 -18.46 1.65
C GLY A 150 6.66 -17.77 1.07
N ILE A 151 7.83 -18.33 1.40
CA ILE A 151 9.12 -17.81 0.91
C ILE A 151 9.41 -18.43 -0.48
N PRO A 152 9.68 -17.63 -1.52
CA PRO A 152 9.94 -18.15 -2.85
C PRO A 152 11.22 -18.99 -2.89
N LYS A 153 11.12 -20.19 -3.44
CA LYS A 153 12.25 -21.14 -3.57
C LYS A 153 12.44 -21.52 -5.03
N VAL A 154 13.59 -21.17 -5.60
CA VAL A 154 13.87 -21.42 -7.03
C VAL A 154 15.17 -22.21 -7.20
N LYS A 155 15.07 -23.41 -7.78
CA LYS A 155 16.23 -24.23 -8.14
C LYS A 155 16.83 -23.74 -9.46
N LEU A 156 17.68 -22.71 -9.40
CA LEU A 156 18.32 -22.12 -10.59
C LEU A 156 19.01 -23.17 -11.47
N ARG A 157 19.69 -24.15 -10.89
CA ARG A 157 20.37 -25.26 -11.62
C ARG A 157 19.44 -26.15 -12.44
N LYS A 158 18.13 -26.20 -12.10
CA LYS A 158 17.13 -26.98 -12.84
C LYS A 158 16.40 -26.16 -13.89
N ARG A 159 16.58 -24.85 -13.93
CA ARG A 159 15.96 -23.99 -14.94
C ARG A 159 16.76 -24.00 -16.22
N ARG A 160 16.07 -24.27 -17.33
CA ARG A 160 16.63 -24.13 -18.67
C ARG A 160 16.35 -22.69 -19.16
N PRO A 161 17.34 -21.96 -19.72
CA PRO A 161 17.18 -20.54 -20.07
C PRO A 161 16.04 -20.24 -21.05
N ASN A 162 15.80 -21.13 -22.02
CA ASN A 162 14.88 -20.89 -23.13
C ASN A 162 13.50 -21.55 -22.94
N VAL A 163 13.14 -21.89 -21.70
CA VAL A 163 11.83 -22.48 -21.38
C VAL A 163 11.06 -21.50 -20.52
N GLN A 164 10.00 -20.92 -21.10
CA GLN A 164 9.10 -20.03 -20.38
C GLN A 164 8.16 -20.87 -19.51
N ASN A 165 8.24 -20.68 -18.20
CA ASN A 165 7.27 -21.23 -17.27
C ASN A 165 6.02 -20.33 -17.23
N PRO A 166 4.83 -20.90 -16.92
CA PRO A 166 3.62 -20.12 -16.70
C PRO A 166 3.89 -18.97 -15.71
N LYS A 167 3.42 -17.78 -16.06
CA LYS A 167 3.28 -16.67 -15.10
C LYS A 167 2.03 -16.93 -14.25
N SER A 168 1.95 -16.25 -13.11
CA SER A 168 0.86 -16.45 -12.15
C SER A 168 -0.50 -16.06 -12.74
N GLN A 169 -1.53 -16.79 -12.31
CA GLN A 169 -2.94 -16.62 -12.66
C GLN A 169 -3.80 -16.41 -11.40
N GLU A 170 -3.16 -16.23 -10.24
CA GLU A 170 -3.86 -16.12 -8.97
C GLU A 170 -4.52 -14.74 -8.86
N PRO A 171 -5.77 -14.68 -8.34
CA PRO A 171 -6.44 -13.42 -8.07
C PRO A 171 -5.76 -12.68 -6.91
N VAL A 172 -5.98 -11.37 -6.84
CA VAL A 172 -5.47 -10.50 -5.78
C VAL A 172 -6.52 -10.42 -4.67
N THR A 173 -6.61 -11.46 -3.85
CA THR A 173 -7.58 -11.59 -2.75
C THR A 173 -7.00 -11.16 -1.41
N LEU A 174 -6.82 -9.84 -1.21
CA LEU A 174 -6.34 -9.28 0.06
C LEU A 174 -7.54 -9.11 1.00
N ASP A 175 -7.48 -9.60 2.23
CA ASP A 175 -8.55 -9.40 3.22
C ASP A 175 -8.45 -7.99 3.83
N PHE A 176 -9.57 -7.41 4.24
CA PHE A 176 -9.61 -6.19 5.03
C PHE A 176 -8.77 -6.27 6.31
N LEU A 177 -8.79 -7.42 7.01
CA LEU A 177 -8.01 -7.60 8.24
C LEU A 177 -6.50 -7.78 7.99
N ASP A 178 -6.11 -8.09 6.76
CA ASP A 178 -4.72 -8.15 6.33
C ASP A 178 -4.25 -6.79 5.78
N ALA A 179 -5.16 -6.03 5.16
CA ALA A 179 -4.89 -4.71 4.62
C ALA A 179 -4.65 -3.65 5.71
N GLU A 180 -5.18 -3.84 6.91
CA GLU A 180 -5.02 -2.96 8.06
C GLU A 180 -4.54 -3.72 9.31
N LEU A 181 -4.10 -3.00 10.35
CA LEU A 181 -3.86 -3.64 11.65
C LEU A 181 -5.19 -4.15 12.24
N GLU A 182 -5.23 -5.46 12.50
CA GLU A 182 -6.38 -6.16 13.07
C GLU A 182 -6.75 -5.64 14.47
N ASN A 183 -8.05 -5.58 14.72
CA ASN A 183 -8.65 -5.21 16.01
C ASN A 183 -10.02 -5.91 16.12
N ASP A 184 -10.39 -6.38 17.31
CA ASP A 184 -11.69 -7.02 17.58
C ASP A 184 -12.88 -6.17 17.06
N ILE A 185 -12.79 -4.85 17.17
CA ILE A 185 -13.83 -3.93 16.67
C ILE A 185 -13.89 -3.94 15.13
N LYS A 186 -12.73 -4.03 14.46
CA LYS A 186 -12.68 -4.13 12.99
C LYS A 186 -13.21 -5.47 12.50
N VAL A 187 -13.02 -6.56 13.24
CA VAL A 187 -13.64 -7.85 12.93
C VAL A 187 -15.17 -7.76 13.01
N GLU A 188 -15.71 -7.06 14.02
CA GLU A 188 -17.15 -6.80 14.12
C GLU A 188 -17.67 -5.98 12.92
N ILE A 189 -16.96 -4.91 12.54
CA ILE A 189 -17.32 -4.06 11.39
C ILE A 189 -17.30 -4.89 10.09
N ARG A 190 -16.23 -5.66 9.85
CA ARG A 190 -16.11 -6.56 8.68
C ARG A 190 -17.30 -7.50 8.59
N LYS A 191 -17.66 -8.15 9.71
CA LYS A 191 -18.79 -9.07 9.75
C LYS A 191 -20.11 -8.39 9.41
N LYS A 192 -20.39 -7.23 10.03
CA LYS A 192 -21.61 -6.45 9.75
C LYS A 192 -21.70 -6.01 8.29
N MET A 193 -20.59 -5.61 7.69
CA MET A 193 -20.52 -5.27 6.27
C MET A 193 -20.76 -6.48 5.35
N ILE A 194 -20.23 -7.66 5.70
CA ILE A 194 -20.50 -8.91 4.95
C ILE A 194 -21.98 -9.30 5.05
N ASP A 195 -22.58 -9.13 6.22
CA ASP A 195 -24.01 -9.40 6.45
C ASP A 195 -24.94 -8.34 5.78
N GLY A 196 -24.36 -7.31 5.15
CA GLY A 196 -25.08 -6.27 4.40
C GLY A 196 -25.73 -5.20 5.30
N GLU A 197 -25.32 -5.08 6.55
CA GLU A 197 -25.83 -4.07 7.48
C GLU A 197 -25.20 -2.69 7.23
N SER A 198 -25.95 -1.62 7.46
CA SER A 198 -25.41 -0.26 7.50
C SER A 198 -25.12 0.16 8.94
N GLY A 199 -24.06 0.93 9.16
CA GLY A 199 -23.70 1.36 10.50
C GLY A 199 -22.60 2.41 10.56
N GLU A 200 -22.39 2.90 11.77
CA GLU A 200 -21.31 3.82 12.11
C GLU A 200 -20.66 3.38 13.43
N LYS A 201 -19.34 3.50 13.51
CA LYS A 201 -18.58 3.21 14.71
C LYS A 201 -17.36 4.13 14.82
N THR A 202 -17.25 4.81 15.96
CA THR A 202 -16.06 5.60 16.33
C THR A 202 -15.29 4.88 17.42
N PHE A 203 -13.98 4.71 17.23
CA PHE A 203 -13.09 4.09 18.21
C PHE A 203 -11.62 4.49 17.97
N GLU A 204 -10.81 4.38 19.01
CA GLU A 204 -9.36 4.56 18.91
C GLU A 204 -8.72 3.29 18.34
N THR A 205 -7.89 3.45 17.30
CA THR A 205 -7.20 2.34 16.64
C THR A 205 -5.76 2.73 16.32
N LEU A 206 -4.92 1.71 16.17
CA LEU A 206 -3.56 1.85 15.65
C LEU A 206 -3.62 2.04 14.13
N VAL A 207 -2.88 3.02 13.64
CA VAL A 207 -2.71 3.34 12.22
C VAL A 207 -1.24 3.13 11.86
N LYS A 208 -1.00 2.19 10.95
CA LYS A 208 0.34 1.94 10.40
C LYS A 208 0.74 3.10 9.49
N SER A 209 1.95 3.62 9.65
CA SER A 209 2.45 4.70 8.80
C SER A 209 2.71 4.23 7.36
N GLN A 210 2.69 5.17 6.41
CA GLN A 210 2.87 4.88 4.98
C GLN A 210 4.24 4.23 4.68
N ASP A 211 5.27 4.59 5.45
CA ASP A 211 6.63 4.08 5.35
C ASP A 211 6.91 2.84 6.20
N GLU A 212 5.87 2.31 6.87
CA GLU A 212 5.93 1.08 7.69
C GLU A 212 6.87 1.14 8.90
N ARG A 213 7.37 2.33 9.27
CA ARG A 213 8.30 2.55 10.39
C ARG A 213 7.61 2.94 11.69
N TYR A 214 6.40 3.48 11.63
CA TYR A 214 5.70 4.03 12.80
C TYR A 214 4.27 3.48 12.91
N ILE A 215 3.75 3.54 14.13
CA ILE A 215 2.36 3.23 14.43
C ILE A 215 1.83 4.35 15.31
N ASP A 216 0.85 5.10 14.80
CA ASP A 216 0.21 6.18 15.53
C ASP A 216 -1.16 5.72 16.06
N LYS A 217 -1.56 6.22 17.23
CA LYS A 217 -2.91 6.04 17.75
C LYS A 217 -3.81 7.12 17.17
N GLY A 218 -4.86 6.72 16.47
CA GLY A 218 -5.81 7.64 15.86
C GLY A 218 -7.25 7.30 16.24
N ASN A 219 -8.03 8.32 16.58
CA ASN A 219 -9.47 8.17 16.74
C ASN A 219 -10.15 8.24 15.37
N ARG A 220 -10.74 7.12 14.95
CA ARG A 220 -11.31 6.95 13.60
C ARG A 220 -12.79 6.62 13.68
N THR A 221 -13.55 7.22 12.78
CA THR A 221 -14.98 6.94 12.57
C THR A 221 -15.13 6.18 11.27
N TYR A 222 -15.66 4.96 11.37
CA TYR A 222 -15.99 4.10 10.25
C TYR A 222 -17.49 4.20 10.02
N THR A 223 -17.88 4.47 8.78
CA THR A 223 -19.28 4.46 8.35
C THR A 223 -19.40 3.55 7.14
N TRP A 224 -20.36 2.63 7.13
CA TRP A 224 -20.49 1.63 6.06
C TRP A 224 -21.94 1.39 5.66
N THR A 225 -22.13 0.92 4.43
CA THR A 225 -23.44 0.55 3.86
C THR A 225 -23.27 -0.42 2.70
N ALA A 226 -24.30 -1.24 2.45
CA ALA A 226 -24.34 -2.12 1.28
C ALA A 226 -24.50 -1.32 -0.03
N VAL A 227 -23.89 -1.81 -1.11
CA VAL A 227 -24.02 -1.26 -2.47
C VAL A 227 -25.22 -1.91 -3.15
N ASN A 228 -26.31 -1.16 -3.28
CA ASN A 228 -27.55 -1.64 -3.88
C ASN A 228 -27.33 -2.26 -5.27
N GLY A 229 -27.84 -3.47 -5.46
CA GLY A 229 -27.74 -4.20 -6.74
C GLY A 229 -26.49 -5.07 -6.90
N THR A 230 -25.62 -5.11 -5.89
CA THR A 230 -24.46 -6.00 -5.82
C THR A 230 -24.31 -6.58 -4.41
N ASP A 231 -23.41 -7.54 -4.25
CA ASP A 231 -23.09 -8.13 -2.94
C ASP A 231 -21.94 -7.38 -2.23
N TYR A 232 -21.50 -6.24 -2.76
CA TYR A 232 -20.43 -5.44 -2.17
C TYR A 232 -20.94 -4.51 -1.07
N SER A 233 -20.09 -4.25 -0.09
CA SER A 233 -20.32 -3.22 0.94
C SER A 233 -19.22 -2.16 0.87
N LEU A 234 -19.61 -0.89 0.94
CA LEU A 234 -18.70 0.26 0.88
C LEU A 234 -18.66 0.98 2.22
N ALA A 235 -17.47 1.40 2.61
CA ALA A 235 -17.21 2.12 3.83
C ALA A 235 -16.32 3.33 3.60
N LEU A 236 -16.43 4.28 4.53
CA LEU A 236 -15.67 5.52 4.60
C LEU A 236 -15.07 5.62 6.01
N VAL A 237 -13.76 5.86 6.06
CA VAL A 237 -13.02 6.11 7.29
C VAL A 237 -12.65 7.58 7.35
N LEU A 238 -12.98 8.23 8.47
CA LEU A 238 -12.60 9.62 8.73
C LEU A 238 -12.02 9.79 10.14
N PRO A 239 -10.91 10.53 10.30
CA PRO A 239 -10.54 11.06 11.61
C PRO A 239 -11.53 12.14 12.07
N SER A 240 -11.71 12.29 13.39
CA SER A 240 -12.69 13.23 13.95
C SER A 240 -12.48 14.70 13.53
N TYR A 241 -11.24 15.09 13.22
CA TYR A 241 -10.90 16.45 12.79
C TYR A 241 -11.13 16.71 11.29
N SER A 242 -11.57 15.72 10.51
CA SER A 242 -11.81 15.88 9.06
C SER A 242 -13.29 15.91 8.68
N PHE A 243 -14.20 16.15 9.63
CA PHE A 243 -15.63 16.31 9.33
C PHE A 243 -15.96 17.62 8.61
N TYR A 244 -15.01 18.57 8.61
CA TYR A 244 -15.11 19.82 7.86
C TYR A 244 -13.95 19.93 6.88
N TYR A 245 -14.20 20.57 5.74
CA TYR A 245 -13.20 20.82 4.71
C TYR A 245 -13.31 22.27 4.22
N ILE A 246 -12.22 22.78 3.64
CA ILE A 246 -12.19 24.13 3.07
C ILE A 246 -12.61 24.05 1.61
N LYS A 247 -13.74 24.68 1.28
CA LYS A 247 -14.13 24.94 -0.10
C LYS A 247 -13.78 26.37 -0.45
N ALA A 248 -12.86 26.56 -1.41
CA ALA A 248 -12.55 27.88 -1.93
C ALA A 248 -13.78 28.43 -2.70
N LYS A 249 -14.11 29.70 -2.48
CA LYS A 249 -15.22 30.38 -3.15
C LYS A 249 -14.72 31.64 -3.84
N ILE A 250 -15.22 31.89 -5.05
CA ILE A 250 -15.03 33.15 -5.76
C ILE A 250 -16.25 34.02 -5.48
N GLU A 251 -16.18 34.88 -4.47
CA GLU A 251 -17.25 35.85 -4.15
C GLU A 251 -16.98 37.24 -4.76
N GLU A 252 -15.74 37.51 -5.17
CA GLU A 252 -15.34 38.77 -5.81
C GLU A 252 -15.78 38.82 -7.30
N PRO A 253 -16.06 40.02 -7.85
CA PRO A 253 -16.34 40.16 -9.27
C PRO A 253 -15.20 39.57 -10.10
N ILE A 254 -15.55 38.86 -11.18
CA ILE A 254 -14.67 37.97 -11.96
C ILE A 254 -13.29 38.59 -12.20
N THR A 255 -13.18 39.89 -12.46
CA THR A 255 -11.94 40.63 -12.70
C THR A 255 -11.01 40.76 -11.48
N GLN A 256 -11.51 41.01 -10.27
CA GLN A 256 -10.68 41.14 -9.05
C GLN A 256 -10.16 39.78 -8.59
N ALA A 257 -11.04 38.78 -8.58
CA ALA A 257 -10.65 37.40 -8.40
C ALA A 257 -9.63 36.97 -9.46
N ARG A 258 -9.80 37.34 -10.73
CA ARG A 258 -8.82 37.03 -11.78
C ARG A 258 -7.47 37.65 -11.51
N CYS A 259 -7.41 38.91 -11.05
CA CYS A 259 -6.12 39.55 -10.71
C CYS A 259 -5.45 38.87 -9.52
N LYS A 260 -6.20 38.58 -8.45
CA LYS A 260 -5.66 37.89 -7.26
C LYS A 260 -5.18 36.48 -7.58
N TYR A 261 -5.97 35.68 -8.31
CA TYR A 261 -5.55 34.34 -8.72
C TYR A 261 -4.45 34.36 -9.78
N TYR A 262 -4.37 35.39 -10.60
CA TYR A 262 -3.25 35.59 -11.52
C TYR A 262 -1.97 35.90 -10.74
N GLU A 263 -2.02 36.79 -9.74
CA GLU A 263 -0.90 37.02 -8.81
C GLU A 263 -0.50 35.74 -8.06
N ASP A 264 -1.47 34.98 -7.55
CA ASP A 264 -1.21 33.70 -6.86
C ASP A 264 -0.60 32.65 -7.82
N SER A 265 -1.02 32.63 -9.08
CA SER A 265 -0.47 31.74 -10.12
C SER A 265 0.97 32.12 -10.51
N GLU A 266 1.31 33.41 -10.53
CA GLU A 266 2.69 33.86 -10.75
C GLU A 266 3.65 33.34 -9.67
N THR A 267 3.17 33.15 -8.42
CA THR A 267 3.98 32.57 -7.33
C THR A 267 4.39 31.12 -7.55
N LEU A 268 3.72 30.41 -8.47
CA LEU A 268 4.02 29.03 -8.83
C LEU A 268 5.07 28.93 -9.96
N LYS A 269 5.51 30.06 -10.53
CA LYS A 269 6.50 30.06 -11.62
C LYS A 269 7.91 29.89 -11.08
N LEU A 270 8.71 29.12 -11.82
CA LEU A 270 10.11 28.80 -11.49
C LEU A 270 10.99 30.03 -11.26
N ASP A 271 10.72 31.11 -11.99
CA ASP A 271 11.49 32.36 -11.90
C ASP A 271 11.34 33.04 -10.52
N HIS A 272 10.25 32.77 -9.79
CA HIS A 272 9.99 33.34 -8.47
C HIS A 272 10.48 32.45 -7.31
N PHE A 273 11.08 31.28 -7.59
CA PHE A 273 11.47 30.32 -6.54
C PHE A 273 12.59 30.84 -5.63
N ASP A 274 13.39 31.82 -6.08
CA ASP A 274 14.42 32.42 -5.25
C ASP A 274 13.82 33.19 -4.06
N GLU A 275 12.62 33.77 -4.24
CA GLU A 275 11.91 34.50 -3.18
C GLU A 275 10.83 33.65 -2.49
N ALA A 276 10.06 32.89 -3.27
CA ALA A 276 8.92 32.10 -2.79
C ALA A 276 9.32 30.72 -2.21
N GLY A 277 10.53 30.25 -2.51
CA GLY A 277 10.97 28.88 -2.26
C GLY A 277 10.67 27.92 -3.42
N TYR A 278 11.33 26.76 -3.42
CA TYR A 278 11.08 25.71 -4.41
C TYR A 278 9.69 25.12 -4.21
N THR A 279 8.83 25.21 -5.23
CA THR A 279 7.42 24.82 -5.14
C THR A 279 7.15 23.55 -5.93
N PHE A 280 6.51 22.57 -5.29
CA PHE A 280 5.98 21.37 -5.90
C PHE A 280 4.45 21.42 -5.93
N ILE A 281 3.87 20.78 -6.94
CA ILE A 281 2.41 20.60 -7.08
C ILE A 281 2.07 19.11 -7.20
N ALA A 282 1.06 18.66 -6.46
CA ALA A 282 0.62 17.27 -6.49
C ALA A 282 0.11 16.89 -7.89
N PRO A 283 0.55 15.76 -8.49
CA PRO A 283 0.18 15.32 -9.84
C PRO A 283 -1.25 14.77 -9.90
N ARG A 284 -2.23 15.65 -9.67
CA ARG A 284 -3.66 15.34 -9.70
C ARG A 284 -4.25 15.62 -11.08
N GLU A 285 -5.40 15.02 -11.37
CA GLU A 285 -6.14 15.25 -12.61
C GLU A 285 -6.95 16.54 -12.47
N TYR A 286 -6.27 17.70 -12.46
CA TYR A 286 -6.90 19.01 -12.33
C TYR A 286 -7.80 19.35 -13.52
N CYS A 287 -7.30 19.03 -14.72
CA CYS A 287 -7.97 19.26 -16.00
C CYS A 287 -7.63 18.11 -16.94
N ASN A 288 -8.57 17.73 -17.82
CA ASN A 288 -8.40 16.60 -18.74
C ASN A 288 -7.21 16.77 -19.71
N ASP A 289 -6.88 18.01 -20.04
CA ASP A 289 -5.83 18.34 -21.01
C ASP A 289 -4.42 18.35 -20.39
N VAL A 290 -4.32 18.40 -19.05
CA VAL A 290 -3.04 18.42 -18.32
C VAL A 290 -2.72 17.01 -17.85
N LYS A 291 -1.84 16.33 -18.59
CA LYS A 291 -1.41 14.96 -18.25
C LYS A 291 -0.50 14.96 -17.04
N LYS A 292 -0.66 13.95 -16.18
CA LYS A 292 0.27 13.67 -15.08
C LYS A 292 1.65 13.32 -15.67
N SER A 293 2.71 13.92 -15.13
CA SER A 293 4.10 13.54 -15.42
C SER A 293 4.77 13.06 -14.14
N GLU A 294 5.72 12.13 -14.27
CA GLU A 294 6.59 11.71 -13.16
C GLU A 294 7.53 12.85 -12.74
N ASN A 295 7.93 13.71 -13.68
CA ASN A 295 8.75 14.88 -13.39
C ASN A 295 7.86 16.05 -12.95
N ASN A 296 7.98 16.45 -11.68
CA ASN A 296 7.13 17.50 -11.12
C ASN A 296 7.36 18.86 -11.75
N THR A 297 8.60 19.19 -12.15
CA THR A 297 8.92 20.47 -12.78
C THR A 297 8.24 20.60 -14.15
N GLU A 298 8.22 19.51 -14.93
CA GLU A 298 7.50 19.45 -16.20
C GLU A 298 5.99 19.58 -15.99
N PHE A 299 5.45 18.85 -15.00
CA PHE A 299 4.03 18.92 -14.67
C PHE A 299 3.60 20.33 -14.23
N LEU A 300 4.41 21.00 -13.40
CA LEU A 300 4.16 22.37 -12.94
C LEU A 300 4.19 23.38 -14.10
N LEU A 301 5.15 23.23 -15.03
CA LEU A 301 5.22 24.07 -16.23
C LEU A 301 3.97 23.91 -17.10
N ASN A 302 3.56 22.67 -17.36
CA ASN A 302 2.35 22.39 -18.14
C ASN A 302 1.08 22.92 -17.46
N PHE A 303 1.01 22.81 -16.13
CA PHE A 303 -0.10 23.35 -15.33
C PHE A 303 -0.14 24.89 -15.42
N ASN A 304 0.98 25.57 -15.22
CA ASN A 304 1.05 27.04 -15.30
C ASN A 304 0.74 27.54 -16.72
N GLU A 305 1.29 26.91 -17.76
CA GLU A 305 0.98 27.25 -19.16
C GLU A 305 -0.50 27.09 -19.48
N PHE A 306 -1.15 26.08 -18.90
CA PHE A 306 -2.58 25.87 -19.06
C PHE A 306 -3.40 26.98 -18.38
N ILE A 307 -3.06 27.36 -17.15
CA ILE A 307 -3.74 28.42 -16.40
C ILE A 307 -3.51 29.81 -17.02
N ASP A 308 -2.35 30.05 -17.62
CA ASP A 308 -2.07 31.30 -18.34
C ASP A 308 -2.93 31.43 -19.61
N ARG A 309 -3.26 30.31 -20.27
CA ARG A 309 -4.05 30.27 -21.51
C ARG A 309 -5.56 30.20 -21.27
N ASN A 310 -5.99 29.49 -20.24
CA ASN A 310 -7.38 29.16 -19.98
C ASN A 310 -7.84 29.73 -18.64
N THR A 311 -9.11 30.08 -18.52
CA THR A 311 -9.64 30.46 -17.22
C THR A 311 -9.75 29.23 -16.31
N PRO A 312 -9.45 29.36 -14.99
CA PRO A 312 -9.62 28.27 -14.01
C PRO A 312 -11.04 27.69 -13.93
N SER A 313 -12.03 28.38 -14.49
CA SER A 313 -13.44 27.97 -14.58
C SER A 313 -13.79 27.26 -15.89
N SER A 314 -12.80 26.77 -16.64
CA SER A 314 -13.05 26.08 -17.91
C SER A 314 -13.83 24.78 -17.67
N PRO A 315 -14.70 24.38 -18.62
CA PRO A 315 -15.50 23.16 -18.47
C PRO A 315 -14.67 21.87 -18.52
N SER A 316 -13.39 21.94 -18.94
CA SER A 316 -12.48 20.80 -18.98
C SER A 316 -11.72 20.57 -17.66
N CYS A 317 -11.98 21.39 -16.63
CA CYS A 317 -11.30 21.35 -15.35
C CYS A 317 -12.25 21.11 -14.17
N ASN A 318 -11.70 20.51 -13.11
CA ASN A 318 -12.33 20.55 -11.79
C ASN A 318 -12.04 21.89 -11.12
N THR A 319 -12.97 22.83 -11.30
CA THR A 319 -12.89 24.20 -10.78
C THR A 319 -12.58 24.26 -9.28
N ASP A 320 -13.20 23.40 -8.47
CA ASP A 320 -13.01 23.40 -7.01
C ASP A 320 -11.55 23.03 -6.64
N MET A 321 -10.94 22.08 -7.36
CA MET A 321 -9.55 21.68 -7.13
C MET A 321 -8.55 22.76 -7.56
N VAL A 322 -8.72 23.31 -8.76
CA VAL A 322 -7.81 24.33 -9.29
C VAL A 322 -7.83 25.58 -8.40
N ILE A 323 -9.01 26.07 -8.02
CA ILE A 323 -9.12 27.26 -7.16
C ILE A 323 -8.53 26.97 -5.78
N ARG A 324 -8.70 25.75 -5.23
CA ARG A 324 -8.11 25.40 -3.94
C ARG A 324 -6.58 25.43 -3.98
N VAL A 325 -5.95 24.93 -5.05
CA VAL A 325 -4.50 25.02 -5.24
C VAL A 325 -4.04 26.48 -5.29
N LEU A 326 -4.70 27.32 -6.08
CA LEU A 326 -4.33 28.73 -6.21
C LEU A 326 -4.46 29.47 -4.87
N LEU A 327 -5.51 29.20 -4.11
CA LEU A 327 -5.69 29.74 -2.76
C LEU A 327 -4.55 29.33 -1.81
N ASP A 328 -4.21 28.04 -1.80
CA ASP A 328 -3.11 27.52 -0.99
C ASP A 328 -1.75 28.11 -1.43
N ALA A 329 -1.58 28.43 -2.73
CA ALA A 329 -0.39 29.09 -3.25
C ALA A 329 -0.23 30.49 -2.65
N GLY A 330 -1.30 31.28 -2.64
CA GLY A 330 -1.30 32.61 -2.02
C GLY A 330 -0.93 32.57 -0.53
N PHE A 331 -1.56 31.67 0.24
CA PHE A 331 -1.26 31.52 1.68
C PHE A 331 0.18 31.10 1.96
N THR A 332 0.69 30.13 1.21
CA THR A 332 2.06 29.64 1.39
C THR A 332 3.09 30.67 0.91
N ASN A 333 2.74 31.53 -0.05
CA ASN A 333 3.57 32.65 -0.48
C ASN A 333 3.70 33.73 0.58
N GLU A 334 2.57 34.13 1.19
CA GLU A 334 2.58 35.11 2.26
C GLU A 334 3.47 34.66 3.42
N LEU A 335 3.42 33.37 3.78
CA LEU A 335 4.29 32.79 4.80
C LEU A 335 5.78 32.89 4.42
N ALA A 336 6.15 32.49 3.20
CA ALA A 336 7.53 32.53 2.74
C ALA A 336 8.08 33.97 2.73
N GLN A 337 7.32 34.91 2.15
CA GLN A 337 7.73 36.29 1.93
C GLN A 337 7.72 37.13 3.20
N ASN A 338 6.69 37.00 4.05
CA ASN A 338 6.54 37.87 5.22
C ASN A 338 7.26 37.35 6.46
N TYR A 339 7.50 36.03 6.54
CA TYR A 339 8.06 35.39 7.73
C TYR A 339 9.42 34.73 7.44
N TRP A 340 9.48 33.72 6.56
CA TRP A 340 10.73 32.96 6.35
C TRP A 340 11.88 33.78 5.79
N SER A 341 11.60 34.70 4.86
CA SER A 341 12.63 35.58 4.27
C SER A 341 13.34 36.48 5.30
N LYS A 342 12.69 36.77 6.44
CA LYS A 342 13.19 37.66 7.50
C LYS A 342 13.91 36.89 8.62
N LEU A 343 13.85 35.57 8.60
CA LEU A 343 14.40 34.70 9.65
C LEU A 343 15.72 34.10 9.20
N SER A 344 16.78 34.39 9.95
CA SER A 344 18.03 33.62 9.91
C SER A 344 18.08 32.75 11.15
N LEU A 345 17.99 31.43 10.97
CA LEU A 345 17.94 30.46 12.05
C LEU A 345 19.19 29.58 12.00
N ASP A 346 20.05 29.71 13.01
CA ASP A 346 21.21 28.84 13.17
C ASP A 346 20.76 27.39 13.42
N GLY A 347 21.34 26.44 12.66
CA GLY A 347 21.02 25.01 12.77
C GLY A 347 19.78 24.54 11.99
N VAL A 348 19.12 25.42 11.22
CA VAL A 348 18.01 25.05 10.32
C VAL A 348 18.50 24.99 8.88
N VAL A 349 18.38 23.81 8.25
CA VAL A 349 18.78 23.55 6.86
C VAL A 349 17.70 23.96 5.87
N ALA A 350 16.45 23.66 6.20
CA ALA A 350 15.30 23.95 5.35
C ALA A 350 14.04 24.21 6.18
N GLN A 351 13.14 25.01 5.63
CA GLN A 351 11.78 25.24 6.14
C GLN A 351 10.81 24.79 5.06
N PHE A 352 9.72 24.13 5.43
CA PHE A 352 8.76 23.65 4.46
C PHE A 352 7.33 23.76 4.96
N VAL A 353 6.41 23.84 4.00
CA VAL A 353 4.97 23.75 4.22
C VAL A 353 4.39 22.82 3.17
N VAL A 354 3.62 21.85 3.62
CA VAL A 354 2.85 20.93 2.79
C VAL A 354 1.38 21.24 3.05
N THR A 355 0.60 21.45 2.01
CA THR A 355 -0.82 21.80 2.13
C THR A 355 -1.74 20.69 1.64
N ASP A 356 -2.97 20.69 2.13
CA ASP A 356 -4.02 19.76 1.70
C ASP A 356 -4.42 19.96 0.21
N GLY A 357 -4.30 21.18 -0.32
CA GLY A 357 -4.55 21.49 -1.72
C GLY A 357 -3.55 20.85 -2.69
N GLY A 358 -2.42 20.33 -2.21
CA GLY A 358 -1.42 19.67 -3.04
C GLY A 358 -0.17 20.51 -3.30
N ILE A 359 0.07 21.58 -2.55
CA ILE A 359 1.28 22.40 -2.68
C ILE A 359 2.28 21.99 -1.62
N THR A 360 3.53 21.80 -2.01
CA THR A 360 4.66 21.73 -1.08
C THR A 360 5.65 22.84 -1.42
N ARG A 361 6.01 23.70 -0.46
CA ARG A 361 7.08 24.69 -0.62
C ARG A 361 8.24 24.38 0.30
N VAL A 362 9.45 24.47 -0.24
CA VAL A 362 10.70 24.26 0.48
C VAL A 362 11.57 25.50 0.33
N PHE A 363 12.00 26.06 1.46
CA PHE A 363 12.80 27.27 1.54
C PHE A 363 14.12 26.99 2.29
N PRO A 364 15.28 27.45 1.79
CA PRO A 364 15.49 28.17 0.52
C PRO A 364 15.45 27.22 -0.69
N LYS A 365 15.42 27.78 -1.92
CA LYS A 365 15.36 27.02 -3.19
C LYS A 365 16.35 25.85 -3.27
N ARG A 366 17.60 26.07 -2.84
CA ARG A 366 18.65 25.03 -2.83
C ARG A 366 18.22 23.78 -2.04
N ALA A 367 17.55 23.95 -0.92
CA ALA A 367 17.09 22.82 -0.11
C ALA A 367 15.91 22.05 -0.76
N GLY A 368 15.22 22.67 -1.72
CA GLY A 368 14.17 22.05 -2.52
C GLY A 368 14.71 21.11 -3.60
N GLU A 369 15.93 21.33 -4.10
CA GLU A 369 16.59 20.42 -5.04
C GLU A 369 16.91 19.06 -4.37
N ASP A 370 17.24 19.09 -3.09
CA ASP A 370 17.51 17.91 -2.25
C ASP A 370 16.23 17.33 -1.59
N TRP A 371 15.05 17.76 -2.03
CA TRP A 371 13.78 17.28 -1.49
C TRP A 371 13.37 15.95 -2.15
N LEU A 372 13.41 14.86 -1.36
CA LEU A 372 13.19 13.49 -1.84
C LEU A 372 11.78 12.95 -1.59
N GLU A 373 10.91 13.74 -0.97
CA GLU A 373 9.56 13.30 -0.61
C GLU A 373 8.62 13.38 -1.82
N ASN A 374 7.56 12.57 -1.82
CA ASN A 374 6.58 12.56 -2.90
C ASN A 374 5.86 13.92 -3.00
N ALA A 375 5.72 14.44 -4.22
CA ALA A 375 4.97 15.67 -4.49
C ALA A 375 3.46 15.51 -4.25
N GLU A 376 2.92 14.28 -4.35
CA GLU A 376 1.55 14.01 -3.91
C GLU A 376 1.47 14.01 -2.38
N THR A 377 0.98 15.12 -1.84
CA THR A 377 0.81 15.38 -0.41
C THR A 377 0.04 14.27 0.34
N TYR A 378 -0.88 13.57 -0.34
CA TYR A 378 -1.69 12.51 0.28
C TYR A 378 -0.93 11.18 0.41
N GLU A 379 0.25 11.06 -0.18
CA GLU A 379 1.14 9.89 -0.08
C GLU A 379 2.30 10.11 0.88
N VAL A 380 2.37 11.27 1.54
CA VAL A 380 3.48 11.66 2.41
C VAL A 380 3.28 11.13 3.85
N SER A 381 4.25 10.38 4.37
CA SER A 381 4.15 9.76 5.71
C SER A 381 4.09 10.80 6.83
N PHE A 382 5.08 11.71 6.93
CA PHE A 382 5.14 12.70 8.00
C PHE A 382 3.92 13.63 8.03
N TYR A 383 3.30 13.88 6.87
CA TYR A 383 2.08 14.68 6.76
C TYR A 383 0.93 13.99 7.50
N LYS A 384 0.68 12.71 7.20
CA LYS A 384 -0.36 11.90 7.87
C LYS A 384 -0.12 11.80 9.38
N ARG A 385 1.13 11.54 9.78
CA ARG A 385 1.51 11.45 11.21
C ARG A 385 1.32 12.77 11.96
N SER A 386 1.68 13.88 11.33
CA SER A 386 1.52 15.22 11.93
C SER A 386 0.06 15.61 12.14
N LEU A 387 -0.87 15.05 11.36
CA LEU A 387 -2.30 15.33 11.51
C LEU A 387 -2.93 14.57 12.68
N ASP A 388 -2.51 13.31 12.89
CA ASP A 388 -3.01 12.48 14.00
C ASP A 388 -2.45 12.93 15.36
N ASN A 389 -1.27 13.55 15.37
CA ASN A 389 -0.59 13.99 16.58
C ASN A 389 -0.71 15.51 16.80
N ASP A 390 -0.87 15.93 18.05
CA ASP A 390 -0.93 17.36 18.41
C ASP A 390 0.44 17.96 18.78
N ASN A 391 1.47 17.11 18.93
CA ASN A 391 2.83 17.50 19.29
C ASN A 391 3.72 17.71 18.06
N TYR A 392 4.94 18.20 18.26
CA TYR A 392 5.96 18.22 17.21
C TYR A 392 6.44 16.79 16.94
N ILE A 393 6.43 16.39 15.67
CA ILE A 393 6.85 15.05 15.22
C ILE A 393 8.22 15.12 14.59
N PHE A 394 9.15 14.35 15.13
CA PHE A 394 10.49 14.16 14.60
C PHE A 394 10.49 12.92 13.70
N THR A 395 10.98 13.08 12.47
CA THR A 395 11.09 11.98 11.51
C THR A 395 12.56 11.69 11.27
N ALA A 396 12.98 10.48 11.63
CA ALA A 396 14.33 10.02 11.37
C ALA A 396 14.59 9.88 9.85
N PRO A 397 15.75 10.34 9.33
CA PRO A 397 16.12 10.12 7.94
C PRO A 397 16.29 8.63 7.65
N TYR A 398 16.26 8.23 6.38
CA TYR A 398 16.54 6.85 6.01
C TYR A 398 18.04 6.57 6.07
N TYR A 399 18.40 5.43 6.65
CA TYR A 399 19.77 4.91 6.63
C TYR A 399 20.07 4.28 5.27
N ASN A 400 21.22 4.61 4.66
CA ASN A 400 21.71 4.02 3.39
C ASN A 400 20.74 4.12 2.18
N LYS A 401 19.95 5.19 2.05
CA LYS A 401 19.19 5.44 0.81
C LYS A 401 20.12 6.06 -0.23
N SER A 402 20.30 5.40 -1.38
CA SER A 402 21.10 5.93 -2.49
C SER A 402 20.55 7.28 -2.96
N GLY A 403 21.34 8.35 -2.87
CA GLY A 403 20.97 9.68 -3.40
C GLY A 403 21.41 10.88 -2.57
N ALA A 404 21.62 10.74 -1.26
CA ALA A 404 22.21 11.76 -0.39
C ALA A 404 22.67 11.13 0.93
N ASN A 405 23.75 11.65 1.54
CA ASN A 405 24.15 11.20 2.87
C ASN A 405 23.07 11.62 3.89
N SER A 406 22.73 10.76 4.85
CA SER A 406 21.77 11.08 5.94
C SER A 406 22.16 12.33 6.73
N TYR A 407 23.44 12.71 6.66
CA TYR A 407 24.02 13.93 7.22
C TYR A 407 23.58 15.21 6.48
N GLU A 408 23.46 15.16 5.14
CA GLU A 408 23.10 16.32 4.31
C GLU A 408 21.59 16.59 4.32
N THR A 409 20.78 15.54 4.52
CA THR A 409 19.32 15.64 4.43
C THR A 409 18.65 16.20 5.69
N GLY A 410 19.35 16.20 6.83
CA GLY A 410 18.87 16.71 8.12
C GLY A 410 17.74 15.87 8.74
N ILE A 411 17.46 16.09 10.01
CA ILE A 411 16.32 15.46 10.71
C ILE A 411 15.10 16.34 10.48
N MET A 412 13.97 15.75 10.10
CA MET A 412 12.77 16.51 9.81
C MET A 412 11.90 16.65 11.07
N VAL A 413 11.45 17.88 11.36
CA VAL A 413 10.47 18.17 12.40
C VAL A 413 9.23 18.74 11.74
N SER A 414 8.05 18.22 12.09
CA SER A 414 6.79 18.60 11.46
C SER A 414 5.67 18.78 12.50
N LYS A 415 4.72 19.65 12.20
CA LYS A 415 3.54 19.91 13.02
C LYS A 415 2.37 20.34 12.15
N ALA A 416 1.19 19.79 12.39
CA ALA A 416 -0.03 20.26 11.74
C ALA A 416 -0.38 21.67 12.20
N VAL A 417 -0.77 22.51 11.23
CA VAL A 417 -1.40 23.80 11.48
C VAL A 417 -2.81 23.51 11.95
N GLU A 418 -3.17 24.00 13.12
CA GLU A 418 -4.51 23.86 13.68
C GLU A 418 -5.19 25.22 13.76
N ILE A 419 -6.37 25.33 13.16
CA ILE A 419 -7.19 26.54 13.20
C ILE A 419 -8.61 26.21 13.62
N THR A 420 -9.27 27.17 14.25
CA THR A 420 -10.69 27.07 14.60
C THR A 420 -11.44 28.22 13.92
N ILE A 421 -12.38 27.89 13.04
CA ILE A 421 -13.23 28.86 12.35
C ILE A 421 -14.68 28.63 12.79
N ASN A 422 -15.31 29.64 13.41
CA ASN A 422 -16.70 29.57 13.88
C ASN A 422 -16.99 28.32 14.76
N GLY A 423 -16.06 27.95 15.63
CA GLY A 423 -16.16 26.77 16.51
C GLY A 423 -15.91 25.42 15.81
N LYS A 424 -15.44 25.42 14.56
CA LYS A 424 -15.07 24.21 13.81
C LYS A 424 -13.55 24.08 13.70
N HIS A 425 -13.04 22.92 14.10
CA HIS A 425 -11.61 22.60 14.03
C HIS A 425 -11.22 22.17 12.61
N LEU A 426 -10.08 22.65 12.14
CA LEU A 426 -9.51 22.33 10.83
C LEU A 426 -7.98 22.20 10.93
N LYS A 427 -7.42 21.25 10.17
CA LYS A 427 -5.98 21.07 9.99
C LYS A 427 -5.60 21.18 8.50
N PRO A 428 -5.41 22.40 7.93
CA PRO A 428 -5.30 22.60 6.47
C PRO A 428 -3.90 22.35 5.88
N ALA A 429 -2.86 22.38 6.71
CA ALA A 429 -1.47 22.26 6.27
C ALA A 429 -0.59 21.67 7.38
N VAL A 430 0.59 21.20 7.01
CA VAL A 430 1.64 20.76 7.91
C VAL A 430 2.88 21.60 7.62
N VAL A 431 3.38 22.28 8.64
CA VAL A 431 4.63 23.05 8.57
C VAL A 431 5.76 22.25 9.20
N GLY A 432 6.97 22.51 8.77
CA GLY A 432 8.13 21.84 9.36
C GLY A 432 9.47 22.46 9.00
N ILE A 433 10.50 21.92 9.63
CA ILE A 433 11.90 22.30 9.43
C ILE A 433 12.76 21.05 9.29
N LYS A 434 13.84 21.17 8.53
CA LYS A 434 14.96 20.21 8.55
C LYS A 434 16.05 20.81 9.43
N ILE A 435 16.43 20.10 10.47
CA ILE A 435 17.48 20.51 11.41
C ILE A 435 18.80 19.82 11.07
N ASP A 436 19.89 20.55 11.24
CA ASP A 436 21.24 19.99 11.16
C ASP A 436 21.54 19.24 12.47
N ALA A 437 21.78 17.93 12.33
CA ALA A 437 22.06 17.05 13.46
C ALA A 437 23.32 17.45 14.23
N THR A 438 24.30 18.07 13.57
CA THR A 438 25.56 18.44 14.22
C THR A 438 25.47 19.71 15.04
N SER A 439 24.87 20.76 14.48
CA SER A 439 24.51 21.95 15.25
C SER A 439 23.62 21.60 16.45
N TRP A 440 22.68 20.67 16.27
CA TRP A 440 21.83 20.20 17.37
C TRP A 440 22.64 19.48 18.46
N MET A 441 23.55 18.58 18.08
CA MET A 441 24.46 17.88 18.98
C MET A 441 25.33 18.82 19.81
N GLU A 442 25.91 19.84 19.18
CA GLU A 442 26.76 20.82 19.89
C GLU A 442 25.97 21.59 20.95
N ASN A 443 24.71 21.93 20.66
CA ASN A 443 23.85 22.59 21.64
C ASN A 443 23.43 21.62 22.76
N PHE A 444 23.16 20.36 22.43
CA PHE A 444 22.81 19.33 23.42
C PHE A 444 23.97 19.04 24.39
N THR A 445 25.18 18.87 23.88
CA THR A 445 26.38 18.64 24.70
C THR A 445 26.62 19.82 25.64
N LYS A 446 26.59 21.07 25.14
CA LYS A 446 26.73 22.28 25.99
C LYS A 446 25.67 22.36 27.09
N THR A 447 24.44 21.95 26.81
CA THR A 447 23.32 22.02 27.77
C THR A 447 23.38 20.91 28.83
N THR A 448 23.87 19.74 28.47
CA THR A 448 23.89 18.57 29.37
C THR A 448 25.12 18.51 30.28
N ILE A 449 26.19 19.24 29.96
CA ILE A 449 27.39 19.35 30.80
C ILE A 449 27.07 20.17 32.06
N LYS A 450 27.29 19.57 33.23
CA LYS A 450 27.13 20.26 34.53
C LYS A 450 28.43 20.94 34.95
N SER A 451 28.35 22.21 35.37
CA SER A 451 29.51 23.07 35.71
C SER A 451 30.24 22.72 37.01
N LEU A 452 29.64 21.92 37.90
CA LEU A 452 30.22 21.48 39.19
C LEU A 452 30.09 19.97 39.33
N CYS A 453 30.94 19.25 38.61
CA CYS A 453 30.89 17.81 38.57
C CYS A 453 31.95 17.17 39.49
N ASN A 454 31.48 16.61 40.61
CA ASN A 454 32.32 15.84 41.55
C ASN A 454 32.08 14.32 41.45
N SER A 455 31.27 13.86 40.48
CA SER A 455 30.93 12.46 40.21
C SER A 455 31.59 11.96 38.91
N GLU A 456 31.72 10.64 38.72
CA GLU A 456 32.30 10.04 37.50
C GLU A 456 31.50 10.33 36.21
N ILE A 457 30.24 10.77 36.31
CA ILE A 457 29.38 11.13 35.19
C ILE A 457 29.04 12.62 35.24
N CYS A 458 29.56 13.40 34.29
CA CYS A 458 29.43 14.87 34.22
C CYS A 458 28.43 15.42 33.20
N GLY A 459 27.77 14.51 32.49
CA GLY A 459 26.85 14.82 31.41
C GLY A 459 27.21 14.01 30.16
N CYS A 460 26.62 14.40 29.04
CA CYS A 460 26.84 13.76 27.76
C CYS A 460 27.95 14.50 27.01
N GLU A 461 29.20 14.28 27.41
CA GLU A 461 30.34 14.82 26.68
C GLU A 461 30.48 14.15 25.31
N ARG A 462 30.91 14.93 24.32
CA ARG A 462 31.19 14.42 22.97
C ARG A 462 32.33 13.40 23.05
N ASN A 463 32.10 12.20 22.53
CA ASN A 463 33.02 11.07 22.60
C ASN A 463 33.48 10.73 24.03
N SER A 464 32.57 10.83 25.00
CA SER A 464 32.82 10.36 26.37
C SER A 464 33.19 8.87 26.36
N MET A 465 34.21 8.51 27.15
CA MET A 465 34.61 7.11 27.35
C MET A 465 33.75 6.39 28.42
N HIS A 466 32.93 7.14 29.17
CA HIS A 466 32.21 6.62 30.34
C HIS A 466 30.72 6.43 30.09
N VAL A 467 30.10 7.27 29.26
CA VAL A 467 28.64 7.27 29.04
C VAL A 467 28.29 7.57 27.59
N ASP A 468 27.38 6.77 27.05
CA ASP A 468 26.80 6.97 25.74
C ASP A 468 25.39 7.54 25.90
N CYS A 469 25.14 8.66 25.24
CA CYS A 469 23.87 9.37 25.26
C CYS A 469 23.28 9.40 23.85
N VAL A 470 22.01 9.02 23.77
CA VAL A 470 21.26 8.98 22.50
C VAL A 470 19.89 9.62 22.68
N ILE A 471 19.37 10.20 21.60
CA ILE A 471 17.94 10.54 21.46
C ILE A 471 17.36 9.62 20.41
N LEU A 472 16.28 8.95 20.80
CA LEU A 472 15.48 8.08 19.95
C LEU A 472 14.11 8.72 19.74
N ASP A 473 13.53 8.49 18.56
CA ASP A 473 12.12 8.82 18.34
C ASP A 473 11.18 7.72 18.90
N ASP A 474 9.89 7.92 18.69
CA ASP A 474 8.83 7.00 19.13
C ASP A 474 8.85 5.65 18.40
N GLY A 475 9.48 5.57 17.22
CA GLY A 475 9.76 4.31 16.51
C GLY A 475 11.02 3.59 17.01
N GLY A 476 11.83 4.21 17.87
CA GLY A 476 13.10 3.67 18.32
C GLY A 476 14.23 3.83 17.29
N PHE A 477 14.11 4.80 16.38
CA PHE A 477 15.17 5.18 15.44
C PHE A 477 16.10 6.21 16.07
N LEU A 478 17.39 6.07 15.77
CA LEU A 478 18.41 6.98 16.27
C LEU A 478 18.31 8.35 15.59
N LEU A 479 18.01 9.40 16.36
CA LEU A 479 18.04 10.78 15.87
C LEU A 479 19.39 11.43 16.15
N MET A 480 19.98 11.15 17.30
CA MET A 480 21.11 11.91 17.82
C MET A 480 21.98 11.05 18.74
N SER A 481 23.32 11.18 18.68
CA SER A 481 24.24 10.50 19.60
C SER A 481 25.48 11.33 19.95
N ASN A 482 25.94 11.27 21.20
CA ASN A 482 27.18 11.93 21.64
C ASN A 482 28.47 11.27 21.10
N ARG A 483 28.39 10.07 20.50
CA ARG A 483 29.52 9.40 19.86
C ARG A 483 29.52 9.66 18.36
N ASP A 484 30.66 10.12 17.85
CA ASP A 484 30.84 10.39 16.42
C ASP A 484 30.62 9.13 15.54
N GLU A 485 30.93 7.94 16.06
CA GLU A 485 30.69 6.66 15.38
C GLU A 485 29.20 6.35 15.15
N TYR A 486 28.33 6.80 16.06
CA TYR A 486 26.88 6.61 15.96
C TYR A 486 26.22 7.72 15.13
N THR A 487 26.87 8.88 14.99
CA THR A 487 26.40 9.96 14.10
C THR A 487 26.27 9.50 12.64
N GLN A 488 27.14 8.60 12.18
CA GLN A 488 27.03 8.01 10.84
C GLN A 488 25.88 6.99 10.71
N GLN A 489 25.27 6.60 11.83
CA GLN A 489 24.18 5.63 11.91
C GLN A 489 22.82 6.29 12.25
N ILE A 490 22.73 7.62 12.18
CA ILE A 490 21.47 8.36 12.33
C ILE A 490 20.44 7.82 11.32
N GLY A 491 19.21 7.64 11.78
CA GLY A 491 18.13 7.05 10.98
C GLY A 491 18.03 5.52 11.08
N ARG A 492 19.02 4.86 11.66
CA ARG A 492 19.01 3.40 11.85
C ARG A 492 18.18 3.01 13.07
N PHE A 493 17.53 1.85 12.99
CA PHE A 493 16.80 1.28 14.12
C PHE A 493 17.77 0.96 15.26
N PHE A 494 17.49 1.47 16.46
CA PHE A 494 18.43 1.40 17.58
C PHE A 494 18.70 -0.04 18.04
N GLY A 495 17.73 -0.96 17.84
CA GLY A 495 17.92 -2.38 18.15
C GLY A 495 18.97 -3.09 17.28
N GLU A 496 19.43 -2.49 16.18
CA GLU A 496 20.58 -2.98 15.42
C GLU A 496 21.91 -2.45 15.93
N ILE A 497 21.89 -1.31 16.63
CA ILE A 497 23.08 -0.64 17.19
C ILE A 497 23.37 -1.24 18.58
N ASP A 498 22.39 -1.20 19.48
CA ASP A 498 22.44 -1.84 20.79
C ASP A 498 21.18 -2.71 21.01
N PRO A 499 21.20 -3.98 20.58
CA PRO A 499 20.09 -4.90 20.78
C PRO A 499 19.84 -5.21 22.26
N GLY A 500 20.86 -5.11 23.12
CA GLY A 500 20.73 -5.42 24.54
C GLY A 500 19.89 -4.38 25.25
N LEU A 501 20.23 -3.10 25.05
CA LEU A 501 19.49 -1.98 25.62
C LEU A 501 18.07 -1.91 25.05
N MET A 502 17.88 -2.03 23.72
CA MET A 502 16.55 -1.95 23.13
C MET A 502 15.61 -3.05 23.64
N ARG A 503 16.10 -4.28 23.82
CA ARG A 503 15.31 -5.37 24.45
C ARG A 503 14.93 -5.02 25.90
N ASN A 504 15.83 -4.40 26.65
CA ASN A 504 15.51 -3.97 28.01
C ASN A 504 14.45 -2.86 28.04
N LEU A 505 14.50 -1.89 27.11
CA LEU A 505 13.49 -0.83 27.00
C LEU A 505 12.09 -1.39 26.68
N ILE A 506 12.00 -2.43 25.85
CA ILE A 506 10.76 -3.16 25.60
C ILE A 506 10.30 -3.90 26.86
N ASN A 507 11.19 -4.61 27.56
CA ASN A 507 10.87 -5.32 28.80
C ASN A 507 10.40 -4.38 29.92
N MET A 508 10.95 -3.16 29.98
CA MET A 508 10.54 -2.10 30.89
C MET A 508 9.22 -1.43 30.50
N SER A 509 8.57 -1.88 29.42
CA SER A 509 7.32 -1.32 28.88
C SER A 509 7.44 0.13 28.41
N LEU A 510 8.65 0.60 28.09
CA LEU A 510 8.85 1.93 27.49
C LEU A 510 8.46 1.94 26.02
N TYR A 511 8.78 0.86 25.30
CA TYR A 511 8.39 0.64 23.90
C TYR A 511 7.42 -0.53 23.79
N ALA A 512 6.52 -0.43 22.82
CA ALA A 512 5.64 -1.51 22.38
C ALA A 512 5.76 -1.65 20.85
N PHE A 513 5.50 -2.85 20.34
CA PHE A 513 5.54 -3.12 18.91
C PHE A 513 4.42 -4.09 18.53
N ASN A 514 3.90 -3.94 17.32
CA ASN A 514 3.01 -4.90 16.68
C ASN A 514 3.64 -5.43 15.41
N LYS A 515 3.55 -6.74 15.20
CA LYS A 515 3.95 -7.38 13.95
C LYS A 515 2.73 -7.48 13.04
N SER A 516 2.93 -7.20 11.76
CA SER A 516 1.93 -7.29 10.70
C SER A 516 2.59 -7.91 9.46
N TYR A 517 1.79 -8.40 8.53
CA TYR A 517 2.25 -9.07 7.32
C TYR A 517 1.88 -8.24 6.09
N ASP A 518 2.88 -7.91 5.26
CA ASP A 518 2.65 -7.38 3.92
C ASP A 518 2.70 -8.53 2.90
N TYR A 519 1.53 -8.99 2.48
CA TYR A 519 1.39 -10.07 1.51
C TYR A 519 1.71 -9.64 0.08
N GLN A 520 1.86 -8.34 -0.21
CA GLN A 520 2.15 -7.80 -1.54
C GLN A 520 3.62 -7.34 -1.67
N SER A 521 4.50 -7.95 -0.89
CA SER A 521 5.94 -7.69 -0.88
C SER A 521 6.73 -8.58 -1.85
N VAL A 522 7.97 -8.18 -2.15
CA VAL A 522 8.90 -8.95 -2.98
C VAL A 522 10.17 -9.25 -2.18
N CYS A 523 10.71 -10.45 -2.35
CA CYS A 523 11.98 -10.86 -1.73
C CYS A 523 12.76 -11.76 -2.68
N ASP A 524 14.08 -11.79 -2.49
CA ASP A 524 14.95 -12.70 -3.23
C ASP A 524 14.65 -14.16 -2.87
N PRO A 525 14.65 -15.08 -3.84
CA PRO A 525 14.37 -16.48 -3.57
C PRO A 525 15.50 -17.14 -2.77
N GLU A 526 15.13 -17.96 -1.80
CA GLU A 526 16.10 -18.78 -1.08
C GLU A 526 16.56 -19.97 -1.93
N GLU A 527 17.86 -20.27 -1.87
CA GLU A 527 18.34 -21.58 -2.29
C GLU A 527 17.86 -22.62 -1.28
N GLU A 528 17.12 -23.64 -1.74
CA GLU A 528 16.80 -24.76 -0.86
C GLU A 528 18.11 -25.35 -0.31
N PRO A 529 18.25 -25.49 1.02
CA PRO A 529 19.38 -26.19 1.59
C PRO A 529 19.44 -27.57 0.92
N LYS A 530 20.64 -28.02 0.55
CA LYS A 530 20.83 -29.39 0.05
C LYS A 530 20.14 -30.29 1.06
N GLN A 531 19.03 -30.93 0.66
CA GLN A 531 18.52 -32.05 1.44
C GLN A 531 19.70 -32.99 1.56
N GLY A 532 20.30 -33.06 2.75
CA GLY A 532 21.30 -34.05 3.05
C GLY A 532 20.65 -35.36 2.66
N ALA A 533 21.30 -36.14 1.81
CA ALA A 533 20.91 -37.53 1.64
C ALA A 533 20.85 -38.10 3.05
N GLY A 534 19.64 -38.33 3.57
CA GLY A 534 19.47 -39.11 4.78
C GLY A 534 20.29 -40.38 4.61
N LEU A 535 20.96 -40.81 5.69
CA LEU A 535 21.74 -42.04 5.70
C LEU A 535 20.98 -43.11 4.91
N ARG A 536 21.48 -43.46 3.72
CA ARG A 536 20.99 -44.65 3.04
C ARG A 536 21.30 -45.78 4.01
N SER A 537 20.30 -46.28 4.73
CA SER A 537 20.44 -47.50 5.48
C SER A 537 20.73 -48.59 4.46
N ALA A 538 22.00 -48.94 4.29
CA ALA A 538 22.38 -50.13 3.57
C ALA A 538 21.80 -51.31 4.37
N TYR A 539 20.74 -51.92 3.85
CA TYR A 539 20.25 -53.19 4.37
C TYR A 539 21.35 -54.22 4.12
N VAL A 540 22.01 -54.67 5.19
CA VAL A 540 22.97 -55.77 5.11
C VAL A 540 22.15 -57.06 5.20
N PRO A 541 22.02 -57.84 4.12
CA PRO A 541 21.18 -59.03 4.11
C PRO A 541 21.69 -60.06 5.11
N THR A 542 20.75 -60.71 5.79
CA THR A 542 21.05 -61.81 6.72
C THR A 542 21.33 -63.10 5.93
N ILE A 543 21.95 -64.10 6.57
CA ILE A 543 22.21 -65.41 5.93
C ILE A 543 20.92 -66.06 5.42
N THR A 544 19.80 -65.80 6.10
CA THR A 544 18.45 -66.19 5.69
C THR A 544 17.97 -65.52 4.40
N ASP A 545 18.36 -64.26 4.14
CA ASP A 545 18.01 -63.53 2.92
C ASP A 545 18.82 -64.03 1.71
N ILE A 546 20.08 -64.44 1.93
CA ILE A 546 20.97 -64.99 0.89
C ILE A 546 20.52 -66.38 0.41
N LEU A 547 19.92 -67.17 1.30
CA LEU A 547 19.46 -68.54 1.01
C LEU A 547 18.06 -68.60 0.38
N HIS A 548 17.33 -67.49 0.33
CA HIS A 548 16.06 -67.41 -0.38
C HIS A 548 16.31 -67.17 -1.89
N LEU A 549 16.07 -68.21 -2.70
CA LEU A 549 16.13 -68.16 -4.19
C LEU A 549 15.30 -67.00 -4.79
N GLY A 550 14.25 -66.55 -4.11
CA GLY A 550 13.43 -65.41 -4.53
C GLY A 550 14.16 -64.06 -4.48
N TRP A 551 15.15 -63.88 -3.61
CA TRP A 551 15.90 -62.62 -3.54
C TRP A 551 16.85 -62.46 -4.73
N TRP A 552 17.54 -63.53 -5.11
CA TRP A 552 18.39 -63.56 -6.32
C TRP A 552 17.60 -63.34 -7.61
N ALA A 553 16.40 -63.93 -7.71
CA ALA A 553 15.52 -63.72 -8.87
C ALA A 553 15.02 -62.27 -8.97
N SER A 554 14.79 -61.61 -7.83
CA SER A 554 14.30 -60.23 -7.77
C SER A 554 15.41 -59.20 -8.02
N ALA A 555 16.62 -59.46 -7.54
CA ALA A 555 17.77 -58.58 -7.72
C ALA A 555 18.39 -58.68 -9.13
N ALA A 556 18.30 -59.83 -9.79
CA ALA A 556 18.78 -59.99 -11.18
C ALA A 556 17.80 -59.42 -12.24
N ALA A 557 16.56 -59.11 -11.84
CA ALA A 557 15.52 -58.56 -12.71
C ALA A 557 15.42 -57.02 -12.65
N TRP A 558 16.29 -56.35 -11.88
CA TRP A 558 16.35 -54.89 -11.73
C TRP A 558 17.63 -54.29 -12.33
#